data_AF-A0A662N9V6-F1
#
_entry.id   AF-A0A662N9V6-F1
#
_cell.length_a   1.000
_cell.length_b   1.000
_cell.length_c   1.000
_cell.angle_alpha   90.00
_cell.angle_beta   90.00
_cell.angle_gamma   90.00
#
_symmetry.space_group_name_H-M   'P 1'
#
loop_
_entity.id
_entity.type
_entity.pdbx_description
1 polymer ?
#
loop_
_entity_poly.entity_id
_entity_poly.type
_entity_poly.pdbx_seq_one_letter_code
_entity_poly.pdbx_strand_id
1 'polypeptide(L)'
;ELMDKAEKALEELGREEEIKQIRVYKAYITFEMGKIAEAKAKLAELLSQDLDSRLKSQIHLIFEEIFEDEDNYEAALHECLYAMLHGKGSEYFDIAFDALIDVLWQMMLEDRFEDIYNNMDMFAKAFPEMKEFFEGVKAVALYKDGKVGREEVSGYIAKIKDRRLLNLLEFLSEAEL
;
A
#
# COMPACT_ATOMS: atom_id res chain seq x y z
N GLU A 1 25.98 5.20 11.66
CA GLU A 1 27.16 6.10 11.59
C GLU A 1 27.09 7.12 10.45
N LEU A 2 27.00 6.71 9.18
CA LEU A 2 26.93 7.67 8.05
C LEU A 2 25.64 8.53 8.08
N MET A 3 24.49 7.92 8.33
CA MET A 3 23.22 8.65 8.44
C MET A 3 23.18 9.58 9.65
N ASP A 4 23.81 9.19 10.77
CA ASP A 4 23.89 10.05 11.96
C ASP A 4 24.79 11.27 11.72
N LYS A 5 25.86 11.11 10.91
CA LYS A 5 26.71 12.22 10.47
C LYS A 5 25.95 13.14 9.51
N ALA A 6 25.17 12.57 8.59
CA ALA A 6 24.35 13.33 7.65
C ALA A 6 23.24 14.12 8.36
N GLU A 7 22.55 13.51 9.32
CA GLU A 7 21.53 14.16 10.14
C GLU A 7 22.10 15.37 10.89
N LYS A 8 23.23 15.20 11.59
CA LYS A 8 23.90 16.31 12.31
C LYS A 8 24.31 17.44 11.38
N ALA A 9 24.87 17.12 10.21
CA ALA A 9 25.25 18.14 9.24
C ALA A 9 24.04 18.93 8.73
N LEU A 10 22.89 18.27 8.54
CA LEU A 10 21.65 18.94 8.14
C LEU A 10 21.03 19.75 9.28
N GLU A 11 21.14 19.29 10.53
CA GLU A 11 20.73 20.04 11.72
C GLU A 11 21.51 21.35 11.83
N GLU A 12 22.83 21.31 11.66
CA GLU A 12 23.69 22.50 11.64
C GLU A 12 23.34 23.47 10.49
N LEU A 13 22.78 22.96 9.39
CA LEU A 13 22.35 23.73 8.23
C LEU A 13 20.87 24.16 8.29
N GLY A 14 20.12 23.78 9.33
CA GLY A 14 18.68 24.09 9.45
C GLY A 14 17.80 23.46 8.38
N ARG A 15 18.19 22.28 7.86
CA ARG A 15 17.53 21.58 6.74
C ARG A 15 16.48 20.58 7.24
N GLU A 16 15.40 21.09 7.82
CA GLU A 16 14.39 20.30 8.55
C GLU A 16 13.72 19.20 7.70
N GLU A 17 13.37 19.47 6.45
CA GLU A 17 12.72 18.47 5.59
C GLU A 17 13.66 17.31 5.23
N GLU A 18 14.94 17.61 4.95
CA GLU A 18 15.94 16.60 4.70
C GLU A 18 16.24 15.75 5.95
N ILE A 19 16.18 16.35 7.14
CA ILE A 19 16.30 15.62 8.41
C ILE A 19 15.14 14.63 8.55
N LYS A 20 13.90 15.07 8.29
CA LYS A 20 12.72 14.19 8.36
C LYS A 20 12.84 13.02 7.38
N GLN A 21 13.30 13.27 6.15
CA GLN A 21 13.58 12.20 5.17
C GLN A 21 14.61 11.20 5.69
N ILE A 22 15.72 11.67 6.27
CA ILE A 22 16.74 10.78 6.86
C ILE A 22 16.13 9.94 7.98
N ARG A 23 15.28 10.52 8.82
CA ARG A 23 14.63 9.80 9.91
C ARG A 23 13.68 8.72 9.42
N VAL A 24 12.94 8.96 8.34
CA VAL A 24 12.12 7.93 7.66
C VAL A 24 13.00 6.77 7.22
N TYR A 25 14.11 7.04 6.51
CA TYR A 25 15.04 5.99 6.10
C TYR A 25 15.70 5.26 7.28
N LYS A 26 16.04 5.96 8.37
CA LYS A 26 16.58 5.33 9.59
C LYS A 26 15.54 4.40 10.23
N ALA A 27 14.27 4.76 10.19
CA ALA A 27 13.19 3.91 10.69
C ALA A 27 13.03 2.66 9.82
N TYR A 28 13.08 2.81 8.50
CA TYR A 28 13.10 1.68 7.56
C TYR A 28 14.26 0.71 7.83
N ILE A 29 15.50 1.21 7.94
CA ILE A 29 16.66 0.36 8.29
C ILE A 29 16.49 -0.31 9.66
N THR A 30 15.83 0.36 10.60
CA THR A 30 15.54 -0.23 11.91
C THR A 30 14.60 -1.44 11.76
N PHE A 31 13.60 -1.35 10.88
CA PHE A 31 12.73 -2.46 10.51
C PHE A 31 13.53 -3.59 9.84
N GLU A 32 14.32 -3.30 8.82
CA GLU A 32 15.18 -4.27 8.11
C GLU A 32 16.15 -5.03 9.05
N MET A 33 16.51 -4.44 10.19
CA MET A 33 17.32 -5.07 11.23
C MET A 33 16.52 -6.00 12.16
N GLY A 34 15.23 -6.23 11.88
CA GLY A 34 14.30 -7.01 12.70
C GLY A 34 13.81 -6.30 13.97
N LYS A 35 14.05 -4.98 14.12
CA LYS A 35 13.65 -4.22 15.32
C LYS A 35 12.28 -3.56 15.13
N ILE A 36 11.28 -4.38 14.87
CA ILE A 36 9.93 -3.95 14.44
C ILE A 36 9.31 -2.92 15.37
N ALA A 37 9.26 -3.20 16.69
CA ALA A 37 8.66 -2.28 17.66
C ALA A 37 9.38 -0.91 17.72
N GLU A 38 10.70 -0.91 17.55
CA GLU A 38 11.50 0.32 17.51
C GLU A 38 11.22 1.11 16.23
N ALA A 39 11.09 0.43 15.09
CA ALA A 39 10.75 1.05 13.81
C ALA A 39 9.35 1.69 13.86
N LYS A 40 8.32 0.95 14.32
CA LYS A 40 6.94 1.46 14.48
C LYS A 40 6.91 2.71 15.35
N ALA A 41 7.66 2.72 16.47
CA ALA A 41 7.73 3.88 17.36
C ALA A 41 8.35 5.12 16.68
N LYS A 42 9.44 4.94 15.93
CA LYS A 42 10.09 6.04 15.17
C LYS A 42 9.17 6.61 14.09
N LEU A 43 8.48 5.74 13.35
CA LEU A 43 7.53 6.15 12.32
C LEU A 43 6.33 6.90 12.91
N ALA A 44 5.79 6.44 14.03
CA ALA A 44 4.70 7.12 14.74
C ALA A 44 5.12 8.51 15.27
N GLU A 45 6.34 8.64 15.80
CA GLU A 45 6.90 9.94 16.18
C GLU A 45 6.97 10.89 14.98
N LEU A 46 7.42 10.41 13.83
CA LEU A 46 7.49 11.20 12.60
C LEU A 46 6.10 11.62 12.12
N LEU A 47 5.12 10.72 12.09
CA LEU A 47 3.75 11.03 11.69
C LEU A 47 3.07 12.11 12.54
N SER A 48 3.53 12.30 13.79
CA SER A 48 3.03 13.37 14.66
C SER A 48 3.49 14.78 14.26
N GLN A 49 4.46 14.89 13.35
CA GLN A 49 5.07 16.14 12.92
C GLN A 49 4.39 16.71 11.68
N ASP A 50 4.72 17.96 11.34
CA ASP A 50 4.32 18.54 10.06
C ASP A 50 5.17 17.93 8.94
N LEU A 51 4.58 16.99 8.19
CA LEU A 51 5.21 16.28 7.09
C LEU A 51 4.53 16.61 5.77
N ASP A 52 5.32 16.75 4.70
CA ASP A 52 4.80 16.77 3.35
C ASP A 52 4.08 15.44 3.01
N SER A 53 3.21 15.47 2.00
CA SER A 53 2.42 14.27 1.62
C SER A 53 3.31 13.12 1.14
N ARG A 54 4.48 13.43 0.57
CA ARG A 54 5.44 12.45 0.08
C ARG A 54 6.04 11.63 1.22
N LEU A 55 6.43 12.27 2.33
CA LEU A 55 6.98 11.62 3.50
C LEU A 55 5.91 10.80 4.22
N LYS A 56 4.68 11.32 4.29
CA LYS A 56 3.54 10.55 4.82
C LYS A 56 3.31 9.28 3.99
N SER A 57 3.28 9.40 2.67
CA SER A 57 3.15 8.24 1.78
C SER A 57 4.23 7.20 2.01
N GLN A 58 5.50 7.61 2.12
CA GLN A 58 6.61 6.70 2.41
C GLN A 58 6.49 6.03 3.77
N ILE A 59 6.08 6.75 4.82
CA ILE A 59 5.90 6.15 6.15
C ILE A 59 4.82 5.07 6.12
N HIS A 60 3.70 5.33 5.44
CA HIS A 60 2.63 4.34 5.29
C HIS A 60 3.09 3.12 4.49
N LEU A 61 3.91 3.27 3.45
CA LEU A 61 4.52 2.13 2.76
C LEU A 61 5.41 1.28 3.68
N ILE A 62 6.18 1.92 4.57
CA ILE A 62 6.98 1.15 5.55
C ILE A 62 6.07 0.42 6.55
N PHE A 63 4.98 1.03 7.01
CA PHE A 63 4.03 0.33 7.88
C PHE A 63 3.34 -0.82 7.18
N GLU A 64 3.01 -0.66 5.90
CA GLU A 64 2.45 -1.69 5.03
C GLU A 64 3.39 -2.91 4.98
N GLU A 65 4.65 -2.75 4.57
CA GLU A 65 5.65 -3.84 4.57
C GLU A 65 5.76 -4.53 5.94
N ILE A 66 5.77 -3.75 7.03
CA ILE A 66 5.84 -4.30 8.39
C ILE A 66 4.60 -5.17 8.71
N PHE A 67 3.41 -4.76 8.27
CA PHE A 67 2.18 -5.52 8.54
C PHE A 67 2.02 -6.71 7.61
N GLU A 68 2.50 -6.63 6.38
CA GLU A 68 2.62 -7.77 5.47
C GLU A 68 3.52 -8.86 6.08
N ASP A 69 4.71 -8.50 6.58
CA ASP A 69 5.64 -9.40 7.28
C ASP A 69 5.04 -10.05 8.56
N GLU A 70 4.04 -9.40 9.16
CA GLU A 70 3.31 -9.90 10.34
C GLU A 70 2.04 -10.70 9.97
N ASP A 71 1.82 -11.01 8.69
CA ASP A 71 0.60 -11.62 8.12
C ASP A 71 -0.69 -10.84 8.43
N ASN A 72 -0.57 -9.56 8.78
CA ASN A 72 -1.66 -8.67 9.16
C ASN A 72 -2.16 -7.87 7.96
N TYR A 73 -2.69 -8.57 6.96
CA TYR A 73 -3.12 -7.97 5.69
C TYR A 73 -4.21 -6.91 5.81
N GLU A 74 -5.09 -6.98 6.82
CA GLU A 74 -6.07 -5.91 7.04
C GLU A 74 -5.38 -4.59 7.35
N ALA A 75 -4.35 -4.62 8.20
CA ALA A 75 -3.54 -3.44 8.48
C ALA A 75 -2.71 -3.04 7.26
N ALA A 76 -2.10 -3.97 6.52
CA ALA A 76 -1.36 -3.68 5.30
C ALA A 76 -2.24 -2.95 4.26
N LEU A 77 -3.46 -3.43 4.01
CA LEU A 77 -4.42 -2.77 3.10
C LEU A 77 -4.79 -1.36 3.55
N HIS A 78 -4.97 -1.12 4.86
CA HIS A 78 -5.22 0.22 5.38
C HIS A 78 -4.02 1.14 5.12
N GLU A 79 -2.81 0.66 5.33
CA GLU A 79 -1.58 1.41 5.10
C GLU A 79 -1.35 1.68 3.60
N CYS A 80 -1.65 0.72 2.70
CA CYS A 80 -1.69 0.98 1.24
C CYS A 80 -2.65 2.13 0.91
N LEU A 81 -3.88 2.11 1.47
CA LEU A 81 -4.87 3.16 1.24
C LEU A 81 -4.33 4.52 1.68
N TYR A 82 -3.75 4.62 2.87
CA TYR A 82 -3.17 5.87 3.36
C TYR A 82 -1.99 6.33 2.51
N ALA A 83 -1.11 5.41 2.10
CA ALA A 83 0.00 5.70 1.20
C ALA A 83 -0.52 6.29 -0.12
N MET A 84 -1.49 5.66 -0.77
CA MET A 84 -2.09 6.16 -2.02
C MET A 84 -2.77 7.52 -1.83
N LEU A 85 -3.49 7.74 -0.72
CA LEU A 85 -4.16 9.03 -0.45
C LEU A 85 -3.14 10.17 -0.32
N HIS A 86 -2.02 9.92 0.35
CA HIS A 86 -0.93 10.88 0.49
C HIS A 86 -0.09 11.02 -0.77
N GLY A 87 0.08 9.96 -1.56
CA GLY A 87 0.79 9.97 -2.83
C GLY A 87 0.01 10.62 -3.99
N LYS A 88 -1.29 10.88 -3.83
CA LYS A 88 -2.18 11.35 -4.91
C LYS A 88 -1.62 12.55 -5.67
N GLY A 89 -1.52 12.41 -6.99
CA GLY A 89 -1.00 13.45 -7.88
C GLY A 89 0.52 13.56 -7.93
N SER A 90 1.24 12.59 -7.37
CA SER A 90 2.70 12.46 -7.43
C SER A 90 3.11 11.04 -7.86
N GLU A 91 4.40 10.84 -8.14
CA GLU A 91 4.97 9.52 -8.45
C GLU A 91 4.77 8.49 -7.33
N TYR A 92 4.60 8.96 -6.08
CA TYR A 92 4.35 8.09 -4.93
C TYR A 92 2.97 7.42 -4.98
N PHE A 93 2.03 7.96 -5.77
CA PHE A 93 0.76 7.26 -6.00
C PHE A 93 1.00 5.94 -6.74
N ASP A 94 1.81 5.95 -7.80
CA ASP A 94 2.07 4.74 -8.58
C ASP A 94 2.86 3.72 -7.74
N ILE A 95 3.84 4.18 -6.95
CA ILE A 95 4.58 3.30 -6.02
C ILE A 95 3.63 2.64 -4.99
N ALA A 96 2.74 3.43 -4.38
CA ALA A 96 1.80 2.91 -3.40
C ALA A 96 0.73 2.01 -4.02
N PHE A 97 0.36 2.27 -5.27
CA PHE A 97 -0.55 1.40 -6.00
C PHE A 97 0.11 0.08 -6.36
N ASP A 98 1.38 0.08 -6.79
CA ASP A 98 2.13 -1.15 -7.06
C ASP A 98 2.26 -2.01 -5.79
N ALA A 99 2.57 -1.41 -4.64
CA ALA A 99 2.57 -2.11 -3.35
C ALA A 99 1.21 -2.74 -3.01
N LEU A 100 0.10 -2.03 -3.25
CA LEU A 100 -1.24 -2.60 -3.09
C LEU A 100 -1.47 -3.81 -4.01
N ILE A 101 -1.00 -3.76 -5.27
CA ILE A 101 -1.13 -4.89 -6.18
C ILE A 101 -0.35 -6.11 -5.66
N ASP A 102 0.85 -5.90 -5.13
CA ASP A 102 1.68 -6.96 -4.57
C ASP A 102 0.99 -7.62 -3.36
N VAL A 103 0.48 -6.82 -2.41
CA VAL A 103 -0.31 -7.30 -1.26
C VAL A 103 -1.53 -8.08 -1.74
N LEU A 104 -2.30 -7.55 -2.69
CA LEU A 104 -3.49 -8.22 -3.23
C LEU A 104 -3.14 -9.55 -3.90
N TRP A 105 -2.01 -9.61 -4.61
CA TRP A 105 -1.55 -10.82 -5.25
C TRP A 105 -1.17 -11.89 -4.22
N GLN A 106 -0.42 -11.52 -3.17
CA GLN A 106 -0.08 -12.43 -2.08
C GLN A 106 -1.33 -12.93 -1.35
N MET A 107 -2.27 -12.04 -1.05
CA MET A 107 -3.56 -12.41 -0.46
C MET A 107 -4.37 -13.37 -1.34
N MET A 108 -4.34 -13.22 -2.67
CA MET A 108 -5.00 -14.15 -3.59
C MET A 108 -4.34 -15.53 -3.58
N LEU A 109 -3.00 -15.61 -3.45
CA LEU A 109 -2.27 -16.89 -3.37
C LEU A 109 -2.53 -17.63 -2.05
N GLU A 110 -2.78 -16.89 -0.98
CA GLU A 110 -3.03 -17.44 0.36
C GLU A 110 -4.51 -17.68 0.65
N ASP A 111 -5.38 -17.65 -0.36
CA ASP A 111 -6.83 -17.81 -0.24
C ASP A 111 -7.50 -16.80 0.73
N ARG A 112 -6.89 -15.62 0.92
CA ARG A 112 -7.38 -14.54 1.81
C ARG A 112 -8.50 -13.73 1.16
N PHE A 113 -9.40 -14.39 0.43
CA PHE A 113 -10.43 -13.74 -0.38
C PHE A 113 -11.38 -12.87 0.45
N GLU A 114 -11.72 -13.32 1.67
CA GLU A 114 -12.60 -12.58 2.57
C GLU A 114 -12.06 -11.20 2.95
N ASP A 115 -10.78 -11.15 3.29
CA ASP A 115 -10.12 -9.90 3.61
C ASP A 115 -10.10 -8.97 2.38
N ILE A 116 -9.93 -9.51 1.17
CA ILE A 116 -9.97 -8.71 -0.07
C ILE A 116 -11.36 -8.11 -0.27
N TYR A 117 -12.42 -8.91 -0.41
CA TYR A 117 -13.73 -8.36 -0.79
C TYR A 117 -14.39 -7.51 0.30
N ASN A 118 -14.01 -7.68 1.57
CA ASN A 118 -14.47 -6.82 2.67
C ASN A 118 -13.80 -5.43 2.65
N ASN A 119 -12.62 -5.32 2.04
CA ASN A 119 -11.83 -4.09 2.03
C ASN A 119 -11.84 -3.33 0.69
N MET A 120 -12.17 -3.95 -0.44
CA MET A 120 -12.12 -3.23 -1.74
C MET A 120 -13.07 -2.01 -1.83
N ASP A 121 -14.14 -1.98 -1.02
CA ASP A 121 -15.08 -0.86 -1.02
C ASP A 121 -14.47 0.45 -0.51
N MET A 122 -13.46 0.41 0.39
CA MET A 122 -12.79 1.64 0.84
C MET A 122 -11.94 2.26 -0.27
N PHE A 123 -11.22 1.44 -1.05
CA PHE A 123 -10.45 1.91 -2.20
C PHE A 123 -11.35 2.47 -3.31
N ALA A 124 -12.44 1.78 -3.64
CA ALA A 124 -13.41 2.23 -4.63
C ALA A 124 -14.05 3.59 -4.28
N LYS A 125 -14.22 3.87 -2.98
CA LYS A 125 -14.74 5.16 -2.50
C LYS A 125 -13.67 6.26 -2.46
N ALA A 126 -12.43 5.91 -2.12
CA ALA A 126 -11.31 6.84 -2.05
C ALA A 126 -10.82 7.28 -3.44
N PHE A 127 -10.91 6.40 -4.43
CA PHE A 127 -10.48 6.62 -5.81
C PHE A 127 -11.62 6.31 -6.80
N PRO A 128 -12.64 7.19 -6.92
CA PRO A 128 -13.76 6.99 -7.84
C PRO A 128 -13.34 6.77 -9.30
N GLU A 129 -12.19 7.34 -9.71
CA GLU A 129 -11.56 7.15 -11.01
C GLU A 129 -11.14 5.70 -11.30
N MET A 130 -10.91 4.91 -10.25
CA MET A 130 -10.49 3.50 -10.29
C MET A 130 -11.56 2.57 -9.73
N LYS A 131 -12.77 3.08 -9.51
CA LYS A 131 -13.88 2.34 -8.89
C LYS A 131 -14.12 0.99 -9.58
N GLU A 132 -14.18 0.97 -10.92
CA GLU A 132 -14.46 -0.23 -11.70
C GLU A 132 -13.37 -1.30 -11.52
N PHE A 133 -12.11 -0.88 -11.32
CA PHE A 133 -11.00 -1.79 -11.03
C PHE A 133 -11.16 -2.44 -9.66
N PHE A 134 -11.39 -1.66 -8.59
CA PHE A 134 -11.56 -2.21 -7.24
C PHE A 134 -12.81 -3.07 -7.09
N GLU A 135 -13.91 -2.70 -7.74
CA GLU A 135 -15.10 -3.57 -7.84
C GLU A 135 -14.79 -4.87 -8.61
N GLY A 136 -13.91 -4.81 -9.62
CA GLY A 136 -13.39 -5.97 -10.32
C GLY A 136 -12.57 -6.90 -9.40
N VAL A 137 -11.62 -6.35 -8.64
CA VAL A 137 -10.81 -7.12 -7.67
C VAL A 137 -11.71 -7.82 -6.65
N LYS A 138 -12.72 -7.09 -6.13
CA LYS A 138 -13.75 -7.64 -5.23
C LYS A 138 -14.49 -8.83 -5.87
N ALA A 139 -14.92 -8.68 -7.12
CA ALA A 139 -15.64 -9.73 -7.84
C ALA A 139 -14.76 -10.95 -8.09
N VAL A 140 -13.47 -10.77 -8.40
CA VAL A 140 -12.51 -11.87 -8.56
C VAL A 140 -12.36 -12.64 -7.25
N ALA A 141 -12.17 -11.95 -6.12
CA ALA A 141 -12.08 -12.60 -4.81
C ALA A 141 -13.36 -13.37 -4.47
N LEU A 142 -14.55 -12.78 -4.68
CA LEU A 142 -15.83 -13.46 -4.46
C LEU A 142 -16.00 -14.71 -5.35
N TYR A 143 -15.49 -14.67 -6.58
CA TYR A 143 -15.56 -15.81 -7.49
C TYR A 143 -14.64 -16.94 -7.05
N LYS A 144 -13.40 -16.62 -6.65
CA LYS A 144 -12.46 -17.60 -6.10
C LYS A 144 -12.97 -18.22 -4.79
N ASP A 145 -13.65 -17.43 -3.95
CA ASP A 145 -14.37 -17.90 -2.75
C ASP A 145 -15.67 -18.68 -3.07
N GLY A 146 -16.00 -18.91 -4.35
CA GLY A 146 -17.18 -19.67 -4.78
C GLY A 146 -18.53 -18.98 -4.48
N LYS A 147 -18.53 -17.69 -4.16
CA LYS A 147 -19.72 -16.91 -3.78
C LYS A 147 -20.49 -16.35 -4.97
N VAL A 148 -19.81 -16.16 -6.11
CA VAL A 148 -20.42 -15.65 -7.35
C VAL A 148 -19.99 -16.49 -8.56
N GLY A 149 -20.73 -16.37 -9.66
CA GLY A 149 -20.41 -17.05 -10.92
C GLY A 149 -19.49 -16.24 -11.84
N ARG A 150 -18.88 -16.91 -12.82
CA ARG A 150 -17.99 -16.29 -13.82
C ARG A 150 -18.65 -15.16 -14.64
N GLU A 151 -19.96 -15.27 -14.87
CA GLU A 151 -20.73 -14.25 -15.60
C GLU A 151 -20.73 -12.90 -14.85
N GLU A 152 -20.80 -12.93 -13.51
CA GLU A 152 -20.78 -11.72 -12.68
C GLU A 152 -19.42 -11.01 -12.79
N VAL A 153 -18.32 -11.76 -12.66
CA VAL A 153 -16.95 -11.23 -12.84
C VAL A 153 -16.77 -10.61 -14.23
N SER A 154 -17.25 -11.30 -15.27
CA SER A 154 -17.17 -10.83 -16.66
C SER A 154 -17.87 -9.48 -16.84
N GLY A 155 -18.97 -9.25 -16.11
CA GLY A 155 -19.69 -7.99 -16.10
C GLY A 155 -18.92 -6.82 -15.46
N TYR A 156 -18.01 -7.08 -14.52
CA TYR A 156 -17.12 -6.06 -13.95
C TYR A 156 -15.92 -5.80 -14.88
N ILE A 157 -15.28 -6.85 -15.39
CA ILE A 157 -14.18 -6.76 -16.35
C ILE A 157 -14.56 -5.89 -17.56
N ALA A 158 -15.76 -6.08 -18.12
CA ALA A 158 -16.22 -5.33 -19.28
C ALA A 158 -16.41 -3.81 -19.03
N LYS A 159 -16.48 -3.36 -17.77
CA LYS A 159 -16.60 -1.94 -17.43
C LYS A 159 -15.26 -1.22 -17.43
N ILE A 160 -14.17 -1.94 -17.14
CA ILE A 160 -12.82 -1.37 -17.02
C ILE A 160 -12.32 -0.94 -18.40
N LYS A 161 -12.21 0.38 -18.60
CA LYS A 161 -11.75 0.97 -19.86
C LYS A 161 -10.23 1.11 -19.94
N ASP A 162 -9.58 1.26 -18.80
CA ASP A 162 -8.14 1.39 -18.72
C ASP A 162 -7.48 0.03 -18.92
N ARG A 163 -6.68 -0.09 -19.99
CA ARG A 163 -6.03 -1.35 -20.35
C ARG A 163 -4.98 -1.79 -19.32
N ARG A 164 -4.30 -0.86 -18.64
CA ARG A 164 -3.34 -1.20 -17.57
C ARG A 164 -4.09 -1.85 -16.41
N LEU A 165 -5.19 -1.24 -15.97
CA LEU A 165 -5.99 -1.77 -14.87
C LEU A 165 -6.66 -3.11 -15.22
N LEU A 166 -7.10 -3.26 -16.47
CA LEU A 166 -7.61 -4.53 -16.97
C LEU A 166 -6.55 -5.63 -16.89
N ASN A 167 -5.34 -5.38 -17.40
CA ASN A 167 -4.25 -6.36 -17.36
C ASN A 167 -3.88 -6.75 -15.91
N LEU A 168 -3.89 -5.79 -14.98
CA LEU A 168 -3.63 -6.07 -13.56
C LEU A 168 -4.73 -6.93 -12.94
N LEU A 169 -5.99 -6.67 -13.29
CA LEU A 169 -7.10 -7.50 -12.82
C LEU A 169 -7.03 -8.91 -13.39
N GLU A 170 -6.68 -9.06 -14.67
CA GLU A 170 -6.45 -10.36 -15.30
C GLU A 170 -5.33 -11.11 -14.58
N PHE A 171 -4.20 -10.44 -14.31
CA PHE A 171 -3.10 -10.99 -13.52
C PHE A 171 -3.54 -11.48 -12.13
N LEU A 172 -4.28 -10.66 -11.37
CA LEU A 172 -4.81 -11.05 -10.06
C LEU A 172 -5.80 -12.22 -10.15
N SER A 173 -6.55 -12.34 -11.25
CA SER A 173 -7.46 -13.46 -11.47
C SER A 173 -6.74 -14.79 -11.77
N GLU A 174 -5.54 -14.70 -12.37
CA GLU A 174 -4.71 -15.83 -12.75
C GLU A 174 -3.83 -16.37 -11.62
N ALA A 175 -3.83 -15.73 -10.44
CA ALA A 175 -2.99 -16.11 -9.29
C ALA A 175 -3.22 -17.53 -8.71
N GLU A 176 -3.94 -18.41 -9.41
CA GLU A 176 -4.09 -19.84 -9.09
C GLU A 176 -4.03 -20.74 -10.35
N LEU A 177 -2.98 -20.62 -11.16
CA LEU A 177 -2.67 -21.59 -12.24
C LEU A 177 -1.33 -22.29 -12.03
#